data_AF-A0A3C0TFL3-F1
#
_entry.id   AF-A0A3C0TFL3-F1
#
_cell.length_a   1.000
_cell.length_b   1.000
_cell.length_c   1.000
_cell.angle_alpha   90.00
_cell.angle_beta   90.00
_cell.angle_gamma   90.00
#
_symmetry.space_group_name_H-M   'P 1'
#
loop_
_entity.id
_entity.type
_entity.pdbx_description
1 polymer ?
#
loop_
_entity_poly.entity_id
_entity_poly.type
_entity_poly.pdbx_seq_one_letter_code
_entity_poly.pdbx_strand_id
1 'polypeptide(L)'
;MEQESQEIQTDQESRENLEKEQDEKRLADSARMSGNGKSVPGYIRKYRRVNIIWLIVWIAVGVGIFTTGWFIWHTRANILTVLAVLMVLPSAKRIVALVALGRKSSVEADRCHAVETTVEPYIYAGELDIHELSEDEPAGIEENVIFTDYVFTSTEKVMMLDFMVVTKGTIFILPASNTRDTEYVQRYLTKGIRDRSKAFDIHIVWDDKKLIKGLAGLNESPAPASDRREVLAYLKSLAL
;
A
#
# COMPACT_ATOMS: atom_id res chain seq x y z
N MET A 1 16.16 16.53 -50.60
CA MET A 1 17.07 17.17 -49.63
C MET A 1 16.35 18.11 -48.67
N GLU A 2 15.58 19.12 -49.10
CA GLU A 2 14.84 20.00 -48.16
C GLU A 2 13.65 19.33 -47.47
N GLN A 3 12.89 18.47 -48.17
CA GLN A 3 11.75 17.75 -47.57
C GLN A 3 12.17 16.68 -46.54
N GLU A 4 13.22 15.90 -46.82
CA GLU A 4 13.79 14.94 -45.85
C GLU A 4 14.34 15.64 -44.60
N SER A 5 14.90 16.85 -44.75
CA SER A 5 15.43 17.60 -43.60
C SER A 5 14.33 18.13 -42.67
N GLN A 6 13.15 18.48 -43.21
CA GLN A 6 11.98 18.90 -42.42
C GLN A 6 11.29 17.71 -41.72
N GLU A 7 11.24 16.55 -42.37
CA GLU A 7 10.65 15.33 -41.81
C GLU A 7 11.50 14.78 -40.65
N ILE A 8 12.83 14.82 -40.78
CA ILE A 8 13.76 14.46 -39.69
C ILE A 8 13.63 15.43 -38.50
N GLN A 9 13.49 16.72 -38.75
CA GLN A 9 13.36 17.72 -37.69
C GLN A 9 12.03 17.61 -36.93
N THR A 10 10.95 17.26 -37.63
CA THR A 10 9.62 17.05 -37.03
C THR A 10 9.57 15.76 -36.20
N ASP A 11 10.23 14.68 -36.64
CA ASP A 11 10.31 13.43 -35.86
C ASP A 11 11.19 13.59 -34.61
N GLN A 12 12.25 14.40 -34.70
CA GLN A 12 13.14 14.67 -33.56
C GLN A 12 12.45 15.52 -32.50
N GLU A 13 11.71 16.56 -32.90
CA GLU A 13 10.93 17.42 -32.01
C GLU A 13 9.75 16.65 -31.37
N SER A 14 9.13 15.73 -32.13
CA SER A 14 8.09 14.83 -31.60
C SER A 14 8.63 13.87 -30.53
N ARG A 15 9.85 13.35 -30.71
CA ARG A 15 10.52 12.48 -29.73
C ARG A 15 10.94 13.24 -28.47
N GLU A 16 11.49 14.45 -28.61
CA GLU A 16 11.85 15.27 -27.46
C GLU A 16 10.63 15.71 -26.64
N ASN A 17 9.50 16.00 -27.30
CA ASN A 17 8.25 16.31 -26.61
C ASN A 17 7.67 15.08 -25.89
N LEU A 18 7.76 13.90 -26.49
CA LEU A 18 7.36 12.64 -25.85
C LEU A 18 8.22 12.32 -24.63
N GLU A 19 9.54 12.51 -24.71
CA GLU A 19 10.46 12.31 -23.59
C GLU A 19 10.20 13.30 -22.44
N LYS A 20 9.98 14.58 -22.75
CA LYS A 20 9.62 15.59 -21.74
C LYS A 20 8.29 15.28 -21.07
N GLU A 21 7.27 14.87 -21.83
CA GLU A 21 5.97 14.49 -21.27
C GLU A 21 6.08 13.22 -20.40
N GLN A 22 6.92 12.27 -20.80
CA GLN A 22 7.20 11.07 -20.00
C GLN A 22 7.97 11.38 -18.73
N ASP A 23 8.96 12.28 -18.77
CA ASP A 23 9.73 12.68 -17.60
C ASP A 23 8.91 13.54 -16.64
N GLU A 24 8.04 14.42 -17.15
CA GLU A 24 7.07 15.16 -16.33
C GLU A 24 6.05 14.22 -15.67
N LYS A 25 5.53 13.23 -16.43
CA LYS A 25 4.70 12.15 -15.87
C LYS A 25 5.43 11.36 -14.79
N ARG A 26 6.67 10.93 -15.05
CA ARG A 26 7.50 10.23 -14.06
C ARG A 26 7.75 11.07 -12.81
N LEU A 27 7.95 12.38 -12.96
CA LEU A 27 8.13 13.29 -11.83
C LEU A 27 6.85 13.40 -11.01
N ALA A 28 5.71 13.59 -11.66
CA ALA A 28 4.38 13.64 -11.04
C ALA A 28 4.03 12.32 -10.35
N ASP A 29 4.30 11.18 -10.99
CA ASP A 29 4.12 9.85 -10.42
C ASP A 29 5.04 9.60 -9.24
N SER A 30 6.30 10.08 -9.30
CA SER A 30 7.24 9.97 -8.18
C SER A 30 6.78 10.78 -6.96
N ALA A 31 6.16 11.95 -7.18
CA ALA A 31 5.60 12.78 -6.14
C ALA A 31 4.35 12.12 -5.53
N ARG A 32 3.48 11.54 -6.36
CA ARG A 32 2.29 10.76 -5.94
C ARG A 32 2.66 9.48 -5.16
N MET A 33 3.75 8.82 -5.56
CA MET A 33 4.30 7.64 -4.88
C MET A 33 5.13 7.95 -3.62
N SER A 34 5.20 9.23 -3.21
CA SER A 34 5.93 9.67 -2.01
C SER A 34 5.01 9.89 -0.80
N GLY A 35 3.80 9.32 -0.80
CA GLY A 35 2.94 9.30 0.38
C GLY A 35 3.67 8.71 1.59
N ASN A 36 3.52 9.35 2.75
CA ASN A 36 4.20 8.95 4.00
C ASN A 36 3.35 8.02 4.90
N GLY A 37 2.18 7.58 4.42
CA GLY A 37 1.24 6.73 5.16
C GLY A 37 1.24 5.26 4.72
N LYS A 38 0.63 4.38 5.51
CA LYS A 38 0.27 3.02 5.07
C LYS A 38 -0.91 3.14 4.11
N SER A 39 -0.97 2.26 3.09
CA SER A 39 -2.07 2.22 2.11
C SER A 39 -2.02 3.28 1.00
N VAL A 40 -0.83 3.79 0.67
CA VAL A 40 -0.59 4.83 -0.34
C VAL A 40 0.38 4.31 -1.42
N PRO A 41 0.33 4.84 -2.65
CA PRO A 41 1.20 4.38 -3.72
C PRO A 41 2.68 4.51 -3.31
N GLY A 42 3.51 3.52 -3.63
CA GLY A 42 4.95 3.59 -3.38
C GLY A 42 5.42 3.25 -1.96
N TYR A 43 4.51 3.12 -0.98
CA TYR A 43 4.83 2.85 0.43
C TYR A 43 5.74 1.63 0.60
N ILE A 44 5.40 0.51 -0.04
CA ILE A 44 6.10 -0.76 0.12
C ILE A 44 7.56 -0.65 -0.35
N ARG A 45 7.82 0.12 -1.40
CA ARG A 45 9.16 0.29 -1.98
C ARG A 45 10.08 1.10 -1.06
N LYS A 46 9.56 2.17 -0.45
CA LYS A 46 10.29 3.01 0.52
C LYS A 46 10.53 2.26 1.83
N TYR A 47 9.49 1.62 2.36
CA TYR A 47 9.56 0.84 3.58
C TYR A 47 10.63 -0.26 3.50
N ARG A 48 10.72 -0.98 2.38
CA ARG A 48 11.72 -2.06 2.20
C ARG A 48 13.16 -1.54 2.25
N ARG A 49 13.47 -0.47 1.52
CA ARG A 49 14.84 0.09 1.47
C ARG A 49 15.28 0.62 2.83
N VAL A 50 14.44 1.44 3.47
CA VAL A 50 14.77 2.04 4.76
C VAL A 50 14.95 0.97 5.85
N ASN A 51 14.06 -0.02 5.92
CA ASN A 51 14.18 -1.08 6.94
C ASN A 51 15.37 -1.99 6.71
N ILE A 52 15.74 -2.32 5.47
CA ILE A 52 16.95 -3.13 5.19
C ILE A 52 18.22 -2.37 5.59
N ILE A 53 18.30 -1.07 5.27
CA ILE A 53 19.47 -0.25 5.64
C ILE A 53 19.61 -0.22 7.17
N TRP A 54 18.53 0.09 7.89
CA TRP A 54 18.54 0.08 9.36
C TRP A 54 18.88 -1.30 9.94
N LEU A 55 18.39 -2.38 9.34
CA LEU A 55 18.70 -3.74 9.77
C LEU A 55 20.21 -4.03 9.68
N ILE A 56 20.84 -3.67 8.56
CA ILE A 56 22.27 -3.87 8.36
C ILE A 56 23.06 -3.07 9.40
N VAL A 57 22.65 -1.83 9.69
CA VAL A 57 23.28 -0.99 10.72
C VAL A 57 23.22 -1.66 12.10
N TRP A 58 22.04 -2.13 12.54
CA TRP A 58 21.90 -2.80 13.83
C TRP A 58 22.70 -4.09 13.95
N ILE A 59 22.76 -4.89 12.88
CA ILE A 59 23.58 -6.09 12.82
C ILE A 59 25.07 -5.72 12.94
N ALA A 60 25.52 -4.70 12.20
CA ALA A 60 26.92 -4.25 12.25
C ALA A 60 27.33 -3.77 13.65
N VAL A 61 26.46 -3.00 14.33
CA VAL A 61 26.69 -2.55 15.71
C VAL A 61 26.77 -3.74 16.67
N GLY A 62 25.83 -4.69 16.59
CA GLY A 62 25.83 -5.88 17.43
C GLY A 62 27.08 -6.74 17.24
N VAL A 63 27.51 -6.93 16.00
CA VAL A 63 28.76 -7.64 15.67
C VAL A 63 29.97 -6.89 16.23
N GLY A 64 30.01 -5.56 16.13
CA GLY A 64 31.10 -4.73 16.69
C GLY A 64 31.24 -4.84 18.21
N ILE A 65 30.13 -4.81 18.95
CA ILE A 65 30.12 -4.99 20.41
C ILE A 65 30.55 -6.42 20.78
N PHE A 66 30.12 -7.40 20.01
CA PHE A 66 30.48 -8.80 20.23
C PHE A 66 31.99 -9.05 20.02
N THR A 67 32.58 -8.52 18.93
CA THR A 67 34.00 -8.71 18.61
C THR A 67 34.90 -7.98 19.60
N THR A 68 34.54 -6.77 20.02
CA THR A 68 35.27 -6.03 21.07
C THR A 68 35.19 -6.72 22.43
N GLY A 69 34.01 -7.21 22.82
CA GLY A 69 33.84 -7.97 24.06
C GLY A 69 34.62 -9.29 24.08
N TRP A 70 34.70 -9.96 22.93
CA TRP A 70 35.52 -11.16 22.77
C TRP A 70 37.02 -10.86 22.89
N PHE A 71 37.48 -9.79 22.24
CA PHE A 71 38.90 -9.43 22.21
C PHE A 71 39.45 -9.06 23.59
N ILE A 72 38.66 -8.38 24.42
CA ILE A 72 39.12 -7.92 25.75
C ILE A 72 39.17 -9.09 26.75
N TRP A 73 38.16 -9.97 26.76
CA TRP A 73 37.96 -10.90 27.88
C TRP A 73 38.25 -12.36 27.51
N HIS A 74 38.45 -12.68 26.23
CA HIS A 74 38.72 -14.03 25.72
C HIS A 74 37.74 -15.13 26.20
N THR A 75 36.59 -14.74 26.74
CA THR A 75 35.64 -15.63 27.42
C THR A 75 34.26 -15.42 26.80
N ARG A 76 33.53 -16.53 26.57
CA ARG A 76 32.27 -16.54 25.80
C ARG A 76 31.06 -15.99 26.58
N ALA A 77 31.14 -15.92 27.91
CA ALA A 77 30.06 -15.52 28.81
C ALA A 77 30.38 -14.18 29.48
N ASN A 78 30.28 -13.08 28.72
CA ASN A 78 30.51 -11.73 29.21
C ASN A 78 29.24 -10.90 29.09
N ILE A 79 29.05 -9.90 29.95
CA ILE A 79 27.88 -9.00 29.93
C ILE A 79 27.69 -8.34 28.56
N LEU A 80 28.80 -8.09 27.85
CA LEU A 80 28.82 -7.52 26.49
C LEU A 80 28.18 -8.45 25.45
N THR A 81 28.35 -9.76 25.58
CA THR A 81 27.71 -10.71 24.65
C THR A 81 26.20 -10.80 24.92
N VAL A 82 25.78 -10.72 26.18
CA VAL A 82 24.36 -10.63 26.54
C VAL A 82 23.72 -9.35 26.00
N LEU A 83 24.39 -8.20 26.16
CA LEU A 83 23.92 -6.92 25.64
C LEU A 83 23.78 -6.92 24.12
N ALA A 84 24.73 -7.54 23.42
CA ALA A 84 24.70 -7.69 21.96
C ALA A 84 23.50 -8.53 21.50
N VAL A 85 23.18 -9.64 22.19
CA VAL A 85 22.00 -10.46 21.89
C VAL A 85 20.71 -9.67 22.14
N LEU A 86 20.63 -8.91 23.23
CA LEU A 86 19.47 -8.07 23.55
C LEU A 86 19.25 -6.99 22.47
N MET A 87 20.32 -6.40 21.93
CA MET A 87 20.23 -5.43 20.83
C MET A 87 19.71 -6.04 19.50
N VAL A 88 19.86 -7.35 19.30
CA VAL A 88 19.41 -8.00 18.05
C VAL A 88 17.91 -8.32 18.05
N LEU A 89 17.27 -8.40 19.22
CA LEU A 89 15.83 -8.67 19.35
C LEU A 89 14.92 -7.68 18.59
N PRO A 90 15.09 -6.34 18.69
CA PRO A 90 14.29 -5.41 17.89
C PRO A 90 14.50 -5.58 16.38
N SER A 91 15.68 -6.06 15.96
CA SER A 91 15.97 -6.36 14.55
C SER A 91 15.18 -7.57 14.04
N ALA A 92 15.00 -8.60 14.88
CA ALA A 92 14.19 -9.77 14.53
C ALA A 92 12.73 -9.38 14.19
N LYS A 93 12.13 -8.47 14.96
CA LYS A 93 10.77 -7.94 14.67
C LYS A 93 10.70 -7.27 13.29
N ARG A 94 11.73 -6.53 12.90
CA ARG A 94 11.80 -5.86 11.58
C ARG A 94 11.95 -6.87 10.43
N ILE A 95 12.69 -7.95 10.63
CA ILE A 95 12.85 -9.04 9.64
C ILE A 95 11.50 -9.70 9.37
N VAL A 96 10.72 -10.03 10.41
CA VAL A 96 9.40 -10.64 10.22
C VAL A 96 8.48 -9.76 9.39
N ALA A 97 8.44 -8.45 9.68
CA ALA A 97 7.68 -7.49 8.87
C ALA A 97 8.18 -7.42 7.42
N LEU A 98 9.50 -7.43 7.20
CA LEU A 98 10.09 -7.46 5.86
C LEU A 98 9.78 -8.74 5.09
N VAL A 99 9.81 -9.89 5.75
CA VAL A 99 9.46 -11.19 5.14
C VAL A 99 7.98 -11.23 4.80
N ALA A 100 7.12 -10.74 5.69
CA ALA A 100 5.68 -10.63 5.44
C ALA A 100 5.38 -9.72 4.23
N LEU A 101 6.06 -8.59 4.10
CA LEU A 101 5.91 -7.65 2.98
C LEU A 101 6.73 -8.01 1.72
N GLY A 102 7.69 -8.92 1.86
CA GLY A 102 8.73 -9.19 0.85
C GLY A 102 8.21 -9.79 -0.44
N ARG A 103 6.98 -10.30 -0.43
CA ARG A 103 6.33 -10.88 -1.62
C ARG A 103 5.56 -9.86 -2.47
N LYS A 104 5.22 -8.68 -1.95
CA LYS A 104 4.44 -7.67 -2.67
C LYS A 104 5.34 -6.71 -3.44
N SER A 105 5.04 -6.49 -4.70
CA SER A 105 5.51 -5.31 -5.43
C SER A 105 4.53 -4.17 -5.21
N SER A 106 5.04 -2.95 -5.05
CA SER A 106 4.19 -1.77 -5.02
C SER A 106 3.45 -1.63 -6.34
N VAL A 107 2.21 -1.15 -6.29
CA VAL A 107 1.38 -0.96 -7.48
C VAL A 107 2.01 0.09 -8.41
N GLU A 108 1.89 -0.13 -9.71
CA GLU A 108 2.43 0.74 -10.76
C GLU A 108 1.60 2.03 -10.93
N ALA A 109 2.25 3.12 -11.35
CA ALA A 109 1.66 4.45 -11.43
C ALA A 109 0.42 4.46 -12.34
N ASP A 110 0.56 3.89 -13.53
CA ASP A 110 -0.48 3.86 -14.55
C ASP A 110 -1.74 3.14 -14.05
N ARG A 111 -1.55 2.08 -13.25
CA ARG A 111 -2.66 1.34 -12.63
C ARG A 111 -3.37 2.19 -11.58
N CYS A 112 -2.61 2.91 -10.74
CA CYS A 112 -3.19 3.83 -9.77
C CYS A 112 -3.98 4.93 -10.47
N HIS A 113 -3.38 5.58 -11.47
CA HIS A 113 -3.99 6.67 -12.23
C HIS A 113 -5.33 6.26 -12.87
N ALA A 114 -5.41 5.05 -13.43
CA ALA A 114 -6.64 4.53 -14.00
C ALA A 114 -7.76 4.41 -12.96
N VAL A 115 -7.44 3.90 -11.75
CA VAL A 115 -8.42 3.79 -10.66
C VAL A 115 -8.81 5.18 -10.16
N GLU A 116 -7.82 6.03 -9.84
CA GLU A 116 -8.00 7.41 -9.37
C GLU A 116 -8.97 8.20 -10.26
N THR A 117 -8.70 8.24 -11.56
CA THR A 117 -9.52 8.97 -12.55
C THR A 117 -10.96 8.45 -12.62
N THR A 118 -11.17 7.16 -12.34
CA THR A 118 -12.49 6.53 -12.42
C THR A 118 -13.35 6.83 -11.20
N VAL A 119 -12.74 7.15 -10.06
CA VAL A 119 -13.45 7.28 -8.77
C VAL A 119 -13.35 8.66 -8.14
N GLU A 120 -13.09 9.70 -8.93
CA GLU A 120 -13.13 11.07 -8.44
C GLU A 120 -14.55 11.46 -7.95
N PRO A 121 -14.68 12.14 -6.79
CA PRO A 121 -13.63 12.50 -5.84
C PRO A 121 -13.19 11.31 -4.97
N TYR A 122 -11.88 11.21 -4.70
CA TYR A 122 -11.32 10.14 -3.87
C TYR A 122 -10.32 10.66 -2.82
N ILE A 123 -10.11 9.86 -1.78
CA ILE A 123 -9.05 10.03 -0.78
C ILE A 123 -8.35 8.69 -0.57
N TYR A 124 -7.03 8.74 -0.38
CA TYR A 124 -6.28 7.54 0.01
C TYR A 124 -6.50 7.22 1.49
N ALA A 125 -6.62 5.93 1.80
CA ALA A 125 -6.88 5.48 3.17
C ALA A 125 -5.74 5.84 4.14
N GLY A 126 -4.52 6.04 3.66
CA GLY A 126 -3.38 6.43 4.48
C GLY A 126 -3.42 7.87 4.97
N GLU A 127 -4.06 8.74 4.20
CA GLU A 127 -4.24 10.18 4.43
C GLU A 127 -5.56 10.48 5.14
N LEU A 128 -6.52 9.57 5.06
CA LEU A 128 -7.74 9.66 5.83
C LEU A 128 -7.37 9.62 7.33
N ASP A 129 -7.94 10.49 8.16
CA ASP A 129 -7.89 10.34 9.62
C ASP A 129 -9.29 10.03 10.14
N ILE A 130 -9.52 8.78 10.52
CA ILE A 130 -10.83 8.31 10.99
C ILE A 130 -11.14 8.74 12.43
N HIS A 131 -10.14 9.19 13.20
CA HIS A 131 -10.33 9.63 14.58
C HIS A 131 -10.68 11.12 14.67
N GLU A 132 -10.40 11.89 13.62
CA GLU A 132 -10.79 13.30 13.51
C GLU A 132 -12.24 13.48 13.02
N LEU A 133 -12.85 12.44 12.43
CA LEU A 133 -14.28 12.45 12.09
C LEU A 133 -15.15 12.27 13.34
N SER A 134 -15.62 13.38 13.89
CA SER A 134 -16.52 13.41 15.05
C SER A 134 -17.85 12.68 14.80
N GLU A 135 -18.40 12.04 15.84
CA GLU A 135 -19.70 11.33 15.78
C GLU A 135 -20.88 12.23 15.41
N ASP A 136 -20.73 13.54 15.61
CA ASP A 136 -21.79 14.53 15.48
C ASP A 136 -21.75 15.30 14.15
N GLU A 137 -20.77 15.04 13.27
CA GLU A 137 -20.69 15.71 11.97
C GLU A 137 -21.59 15.01 10.92
N PRO A 138 -22.61 15.69 10.36
CA PRO A 138 -23.56 15.09 9.43
C PRO A 138 -22.96 14.80 8.04
N ALA A 139 -21.78 15.35 7.74
CA ALA A 139 -21.03 15.11 6.51
C ALA A 139 -20.02 13.98 6.75
N GLY A 140 -20.50 12.73 6.76
CA GLY A 140 -19.59 11.59 6.69
C GLY A 140 -18.74 11.65 5.41
N ILE A 141 -17.57 11.00 5.42
CA ILE A 141 -16.61 10.93 4.29
C ILE A 141 -17.38 10.80 2.98
N GLU A 142 -17.37 11.83 2.13
CA GLU A 142 -18.12 11.80 0.86
C GLU A 142 -17.29 11.12 -0.23
N GLU A 143 -15.98 11.35 -0.22
CA GLU A 143 -15.01 10.88 -1.20
C GLU A 143 -14.80 9.37 -1.16
N ASN A 144 -14.66 8.77 -2.33
CA ASN A 144 -14.34 7.35 -2.44
C ASN A 144 -12.98 7.06 -1.77
N VAL A 145 -12.91 6.02 -0.96
CA VAL A 145 -11.66 5.71 -0.23
C VAL A 145 -10.89 4.63 -0.97
N ILE A 146 -9.66 4.94 -1.37
CA ILE A 146 -8.77 4.00 -2.05
C ILE A 146 -7.73 3.47 -1.06
N PHE A 147 -7.68 2.16 -0.93
CA PHE A 147 -6.59 1.43 -0.30
C PHE A 147 -5.74 0.84 -1.42
N THR A 148 -4.50 1.29 -1.55
CA THR A 148 -3.50 0.66 -2.42
C THR A 148 -2.35 0.14 -1.57
N ASP A 149 -1.54 -0.79 -2.09
CA ASP A 149 -0.41 -1.33 -1.31
C ASP A 149 -0.80 -1.88 0.07
N TYR A 150 -2.03 -2.36 0.16
CA TYR A 150 -2.65 -2.75 1.41
C TYR A 150 -2.30 -4.19 1.75
N VAL A 151 -1.64 -4.37 2.90
CA VAL A 151 -1.28 -5.67 3.45
C VAL A 151 -1.95 -5.78 4.81
N PHE A 152 -2.70 -6.85 4.98
CA PHE A 152 -3.49 -7.09 6.18
C PHE A 152 -3.35 -8.54 6.62
N THR A 153 -3.60 -8.80 7.90
CA THR A 153 -3.41 -10.13 8.47
C THR A 153 -4.66 -10.60 9.18
N SER A 154 -5.09 -11.82 8.89
CA SER A 154 -5.97 -12.55 9.79
C SER A 154 -5.14 -13.27 10.86
N THR A 155 -5.81 -13.99 11.76
CA THR A 155 -5.17 -14.90 12.72
C THR A 155 -4.40 -16.05 12.05
N GLU A 156 -4.68 -16.33 10.78
CA GLU A 156 -4.16 -17.51 10.08
C GLU A 156 -3.23 -17.13 8.93
N LYS A 157 -3.46 -16.00 8.25
CA LYS A 157 -2.79 -15.67 6.98
C LYS A 157 -2.51 -14.18 6.82
N VAL A 158 -1.36 -13.90 6.21
CA VAL A 158 -1.03 -12.57 5.66
C VAL A 158 -1.62 -12.48 4.25
N MET A 159 -2.36 -11.42 3.98
CA MET A 159 -3.08 -11.16 2.74
C MET A 159 -2.66 -9.82 2.13
N MET A 160 -2.74 -9.73 0.80
CA MET A 160 -2.21 -8.61 0.03
C MET A 160 -3.23 -8.17 -1.02
N LEU A 161 -3.56 -6.89 -1.07
CA LEU A 161 -4.41 -6.30 -2.09
C LEU A 161 -3.62 -5.31 -2.94
N ASP A 162 -3.88 -5.32 -4.23
CA ASP A 162 -3.42 -4.24 -5.12
C ASP A 162 -4.31 -3.03 -4.95
N PHE A 163 -5.63 -3.23 -4.98
CA PHE A 163 -6.61 -2.18 -4.70
C PHE A 163 -7.74 -2.69 -3.81
N MET A 164 -8.23 -1.83 -2.94
CA MET A 164 -9.56 -1.92 -2.37
C MET A 164 -10.18 -0.52 -2.40
N VAL A 165 -11.32 -0.39 -3.06
CA VAL A 165 -12.00 0.89 -3.26
C VAL A 165 -13.34 0.83 -2.55
N VAL A 166 -13.55 1.72 -1.60
CA VAL A 166 -14.81 1.87 -0.86
C VAL A 166 -15.53 3.09 -1.41
N THR A 167 -16.62 2.86 -2.12
CA THR A 167 -17.50 3.91 -2.65
C THR A 167 -18.68 4.14 -1.69
N LYS A 168 -19.77 4.78 -2.14
CA LYS A 168 -20.86 5.14 -1.24
C LYS A 168 -21.63 3.93 -0.75
N GLY A 169 -21.79 2.89 -1.58
CA GLY A 169 -22.54 1.69 -1.25
C GLY A 169 -21.89 0.39 -1.73
N THR A 170 -20.69 0.47 -2.30
CA THR A 170 -20.02 -0.66 -2.92
C THR A 170 -18.56 -0.73 -2.51
N ILE A 171 -18.03 -1.95 -2.37
CA ILE A 171 -16.63 -2.18 -2.08
C ILE A 171 -16.06 -3.08 -3.16
N PHE A 172 -15.12 -2.55 -3.93
CA PHE A 172 -14.35 -3.32 -4.89
C PHE A 172 -13.03 -3.76 -4.28
N ILE A 173 -12.68 -5.02 -4.46
CA ILE A 173 -11.42 -5.59 -3.96
C ILE A 173 -10.71 -6.27 -5.13
N LEU A 174 -9.48 -5.85 -5.37
CA LEU A 174 -8.54 -6.47 -6.30
C LEU A 174 -7.35 -7.03 -5.51
N PRO A 175 -7.31 -8.34 -5.25
CA PRO A 175 -6.18 -8.95 -4.56
C PRO A 175 -4.91 -8.90 -5.40
N ALA A 176 -3.75 -8.91 -4.74
CA ALA A 176 -2.48 -8.95 -5.43
C ALA A 176 -2.36 -10.24 -6.26
N SER A 177 -1.72 -10.18 -7.43
CA SER A 177 -1.58 -11.32 -8.36
C SER A 177 -0.92 -12.57 -7.74
N ASN A 178 -0.11 -12.38 -6.70
CA ASN A 178 0.57 -13.44 -5.97
C ASN A 178 -0.26 -14.05 -4.81
N THR A 179 -1.51 -13.61 -4.64
CA THR A 179 -2.42 -14.06 -3.59
C THR A 179 -2.94 -15.45 -3.93
N ARG A 180 -2.50 -16.46 -3.16
CA ARG A 180 -2.86 -17.87 -3.39
C ARG A 180 -4.22 -18.27 -2.84
N ASP A 181 -4.74 -17.53 -1.86
CA ASP A 181 -5.94 -17.89 -1.09
C ASP A 181 -7.10 -16.93 -1.34
N THR A 182 -7.47 -16.82 -2.60
CA THR A 182 -8.51 -15.91 -3.11
C THR A 182 -9.86 -16.11 -2.41
N GLU A 183 -10.26 -17.36 -2.18
CA GLU A 183 -11.50 -17.72 -1.49
C GLU A 183 -11.46 -17.37 0.01
N TYR A 184 -10.27 -17.44 0.62
CA TYR A 184 -10.10 -17.05 2.02
C TYR A 184 -10.23 -15.54 2.19
N VAL A 185 -9.54 -14.76 1.34
CA VAL A 185 -9.66 -13.29 1.31
C VAL A 185 -11.13 -12.90 1.16
N GLN A 186 -11.82 -13.54 0.22
CA GLN A 186 -13.25 -13.30 0.00
C GLN A 186 -14.08 -13.57 1.24
N ARG A 187 -13.94 -14.75 1.87
CA ARG A 187 -14.70 -15.08 3.07
C ARG A 187 -14.38 -14.15 4.23
N TYR A 188 -13.10 -13.87 4.46
CA TYR A 188 -12.65 -13.07 5.59
C TYR A 188 -13.17 -11.63 5.50
N LEU A 189 -12.94 -10.95 4.37
CA LEU A 189 -13.37 -9.57 4.17
C LEU A 189 -14.90 -9.48 4.10
N THR A 190 -15.55 -10.38 3.36
CA THR A 190 -17.02 -10.39 3.30
C THR A 190 -17.62 -10.54 4.68
N LYS A 191 -17.14 -11.50 5.49
CA LYS A 191 -17.62 -11.68 6.86
C LYS A 191 -17.36 -10.43 7.70
N GLY A 192 -16.12 -9.93 7.71
CA GLY A 192 -15.73 -8.78 8.52
C GLY A 192 -16.55 -7.51 8.20
N ILE A 193 -16.84 -7.26 6.93
CA ILE A 193 -17.67 -6.12 6.51
C ILE A 193 -19.14 -6.38 6.87
N ARG A 194 -19.68 -7.58 6.59
CA ARG A 194 -21.10 -7.91 6.85
C ARG A 194 -21.47 -7.95 8.32
N ASP A 195 -20.51 -8.26 9.19
CA ASP A 195 -20.68 -8.20 10.64
C ASP A 195 -20.92 -6.76 11.14
N ARG A 196 -20.53 -5.75 10.34
CA ARG A 196 -20.61 -4.32 10.68
C ARG A 196 -21.68 -3.59 9.89
N SER A 197 -21.81 -3.88 8.60
CA SER A 197 -22.87 -3.30 7.77
C SER A 197 -23.36 -4.26 6.69
N LYS A 198 -24.70 -4.26 6.50
CA LYS A 198 -25.36 -4.96 5.39
C LYS A 198 -25.58 -4.08 4.17
N ALA A 199 -25.34 -2.77 4.28
CA ALA A 199 -25.62 -1.80 3.23
C ALA A 199 -24.65 -1.88 2.05
N PHE A 200 -23.45 -2.43 2.25
CA PHE A 200 -22.44 -2.53 1.19
C PHE A 200 -22.64 -3.74 0.29
N ASP A 201 -22.54 -3.54 -1.03
CA ASP A 201 -22.25 -4.63 -1.96
C ASP A 201 -20.74 -4.85 -2.09
N ILE A 202 -20.31 -6.11 -2.19
CA ILE A 202 -18.90 -6.48 -2.15
C ILE A 202 -18.55 -7.21 -3.45
N HIS A 203 -17.68 -6.60 -4.25
CA HIS A 203 -17.23 -7.13 -5.52
C HIS A 203 -15.74 -7.44 -5.48
N ILE A 204 -15.41 -8.72 -5.64
CA ILE A 204 -14.02 -9.16 -5.73
C ILE A 204 -13.72 -9.43 -7.20
N VAL A 205 -12.78 -8.64 -7.73
CA VAL A 205 -12.33 -8.70 -9.11
C VAL A 205 -10.88 -9.15 -9.15
N TRP A 206 -10.46 -9.72 -10.27
CA TRP A 206 -9.12 -10.31 -10.46
C TRP A 206 -8.36 -9.70 -11.63
N ASP A 207 -8.93 -8.63 -12.20
CA ASP A 207 -8.45 -8.00 -13.42
C ASP A 207 -8.73 -6.50 -13.35
N ASP A 208 -7.74 -5.70 -13.72
CA ASP A 208 -7.82 -4.24 -13.69
C ASP A 208 -8.95 -3.72 -14.56
N LYS A 209 -9.17 -4.29 -15.75
CA LYS A 209 -10.25 -3.84 -16.65
C LYS A 209 -11.61 -4.11 -16.05
N LYS A 210 -11.79 -5.25 -15.36
CA LYS A 210 -13.03 -5.54 -14.61
C LYS A 210 -13.23 -4.57 -13.45
N LEU A 211 -12.17 -4.21 -12.73
CA LEU A 211 -12.21 -3.20 -11.67
C LEU A 211 -12.69 -1.86 -12.23
N ILE A 212 -12.00 -1.33 -13.23
CA ILE A 212 -12.33 -0.03 -13.84
C ILE A 212 -13.74 -0.03 -14.43
N LYS A 213 -14.14 -1.10 -15.13
CA LYS A 213 -15.50 -1.21 -15.66
C LYS A 213 -16.56 -1.25 -14.56
N GLY A 214 -16.28 -1.93 -13.45
CA GLY A 214 -17.17 -1.99 -12.29
C GLY A 214 -17.33 -0.62 -11.62
N LEU A 215 -16.23 0.09 -11.44
CA LEU A 215 -16.21 1.44 -10.86
C LEU A 215 -16.91 2.47 -11.76
N ALA A 216 -16.66 2.43 -13.08
CA ALA A 216 -17.31 3.34 -14.03
C ALA A 216 -18.81 3.06 -14.20
N GLY A 217 -19.26 1.83 -13.93
CA GLY A 217 -20.65 1.38 -14.08
C GLY A 217 -21.47 1.41 -12.79
N LEU A 218 -21.02 2.13 -11.76
CA LEU A 218 -21.66 2.18 -10.46
C LEU A 218 -23.10 2.72 -10.54
N ASN A 219 -24.03 1.92 -10.04
CA ASN A 219 -25.39 2.34 -9.73
C ASN A 219 -25.72 1.83 -8.33
N GLU A 220 -25.33 2.61 -7.33
CA GLU A 220 -25.32 2.19 -5.94
C GLU A 220 -26.31 2.96 -5.08
N SER A 221 -26.90 2.26 -4.10
CA SER A 221 -27.60 2.90 -3.00
C SER A 221 -26.57 3.30 -1.95
N PRO A 222 -26.47 4.60 -1.58
CA PRO A 222 -25.53 5.04 -0.56
C PRO A 222 -25.77 4.30 0.77
N ALA A 223 -24.69 3.77 1.36
CA ALA A 223 -24.71 3.25 2.71
C ALA A 223 -24.82 4.42 3.72
N PRO A 224 -25.40 4.18 4.90
CA PRO A 224 -25.42 5.17 5.97
C PRO A 224 -24.00 5.63 6.33
N ALA A 225 -23.84 6.92 6.67
CA ALA A 225 -22.54 7.48 7.05
C ALA A 225 -21.93 6.77 8.27
N SER A 226 -22.76 6.36 9.24
CA SER A 226 -22.37 5.56 10.40
C SER A 226 -21.72 4.23 10.00
N ASP A 227 -22.38 3.50 9.10
CA ASP A 227 -21.96 2.20 8.60
C ASP A 227 -20.65 2.32 7.81
N ARG A 228 -20.57 3.34 6.95
CA ARG A 228 -19.36 3.61 6.14
C ARG A 228 -18.17 3.88 7.04
N ARG A 229 -18.34 4.67 8.10
CA ARG A 229 -17.29 4.95 9.06
C ARG A 229 -16.85 3.70 9.82
N GLU A 230 -17.78 2.88 10.30
CA GLU A 230 -17.46 1.65 11.01
C GLU A 230 -16.69 0.66 10.12
N VAL A 231 -17.10 0.51 8.87
CA VAL A 231 -16.41 -0.33 7.89
C VAL A 231 -15.01 0.20 7.61
N LEU A 232 -14.84 1.51 7.38
CA LEU A 232 -13.52 2.10 7.13
C LEU A 232 -12.60 2.00 8.35
N ALA A 233 -13.12 2.17 9.57
CA ALA A 233 -12.36 1.98 10.80
C ALA A 233 -11.88 0.54 10.95
N TYR A 234 -12.75 -0.43 10.65
CA TYR A 234 -12.39 -1.84 10.62
C TYR A 234 -11.30 -2.14 9.59
N LEU A 235 -11.50 -1.72 8.33
CA LEU A 235 -10.54 -1.95 7.25
C LEU A 235 -9.18 -1.32 7.58
N LYS A 236 -9.15 -0.16 8.24
CA LYS A 236 -7.89 0.43 8.71
C LYS A 236 -7.24 -0.38 9.83
N SER A 237 -8.02 -0.88 10.78
CA SER A 237 -7.50 -1.68 11.91
C SER A 237 -6.82 -2.98 11.48
N LEU A 238 -7.17 -3.49 10.29
CA LEU A 238 -6.61 -4.70 9.71
C LEU A 238 -5.21 -4.50 9.08
N ALA A 239 -4.81 -3.25 8.82
CA ALA A 239 -3.53 -2.95 8.17
C ALA A 239 -2.34 -3.39 9.04
N LEU A 240 -1.35 -4.06 8.43
CA LEU A 240 -0.09 -4.44 9.07
C LEU A 240 0.82 -3.23 9.34
#